data_AF-A0A6N0BQ51-F1
#
_entry.id   AF-A0A6N0BQ51-F1
#
_cell.length_a   1.000
_cell.length_b   1.000
_cell.length_c   1.000
_cell.angle_alpha   90.00
_cell.angle_beta   90.00
_cell.angle_gamma   90.00
#
_symmetry.space_group_name_H-M   'P 1'
#
loop_
_entity.id
_entity.type
_entity.pdbx_description
1 polymer ?
#
loop_
_entity_poly.entity_id
_entity_poly.type
_entity_poly.pdbx_seq_one_letter_code
_entity_poly.pdbx_strand_id
1 'polypeptide(L)'
;MSLRLFHITEFANSMLTPAEQREARHPALLLLLASLWLALAGNTPLWRELARLPMDAGSFVWITLCFALLITAALGLLLSLLNWPWLLKGVITVLLWLAALNSVLLWSGQAYLSASAVPQGLSAVLGQLRAPPLWQVGLVFAALALAPSLWLWQLSLRRIAPPIRLPQNLLLALLFTGLLAAVWFAGRNALLPLLQDQPRWLELVSPFNTLLSLRR
;
A
#
# COMPACT_ATOMS: atom_id res chain seq x y z
N MET A 1 -7.32 -55.23 39.58
CA MET A 1 -6.75 -53.89 39.81
C MET A 1 -6.70 -53.16 38.47
N SER A 2 -7.61 -52.22 38.23
CA SER A 2 -7.67 -51.49 36.96
C SER A 2 -6.71 -50.30 36.99
N LEU A 3 -5.67 -50.33 36.16
CA LEU A 3 -4.85 -49.17 35.88
C LEU A 3 -5.68 -48.22 35.01
N ARG A 4 -6.19 -47.14 35.62
CA ARG A 4 -6.85 -46.08 34.86
C ARG A 4 -5.79 -45.30 34.08
N LEU A 5 -5.97 -45.28 32.76
CA LEU A 5 -5.27 -44.42 31.83
C LEU A 5 -5.22 -42.98 32.38
N PHE A 6 -4.02 -42.47 32.60
CA PHE A 6 -3.82 -41.03 32.61
C PHE A 6 -3.86 -40.60 31.14
N HIS A 7 -5.01 -40.07 30.73
CA HIS A 7 -5.11 -39.19 29.57
C HIS A 7 -4.16 -38.03 29.84
N ILE A 8 -2.97 -38.07 29.21
CA ILE A 8 -2.06 -36.93 29.16
C ILE A 8 -2.78 -35.89 28.32
N THR A 9 -3.48 -35.02 29.04
CA THR A 9 -4.13 -33.85 28.47
C THR A 9 -3.08 -32.96 27.83
N GLU A 10 -3.36 -32.53 26.61
CA GLU A 10 -2.63 -31.60 25.75
C GLU A 10 -2.49 -30.17 26.34
N PHE A 11 -2.30 -30.04 27.66
CA PHE A 11 -2.17 -28.76 28.35
C PHE A 11 -0.72 -28.28 28.44
N ALA A 12 0.08 -28.53 27.39
CA ALA A 12 1.25 -27.69 27.12
C ALA A 12 0.85 -26.40 26.37
N ASN A 13 -0.35 -25.88 26.65
CA ASN A 13 -0.74 -24.53 26.28
C ASN A 13 -0.06 -23.57 27.25
N SER A 14 0.99 -22.90 26.79
CA SER A 14 1.75 -21.94 27.58
C SER A 14 0.81 -20.95 28.27
N MET A 15 0.79 -20.95 29.60
CA MET A 15 -0.06 -20.08 30.42
C MET A 15 0.22 -18.57 30.24
N LEU A 16 1.28 -18.21 29.52
CA LEU A 16 1.74 -16.82 29.39
C LEU A 16 1.17 -16.09 28.17
N THR A 17 0.43 -16.75 27.28
CA THR A 17 -0.10 -16.09 26.07
C THR A 17 -1.36 -16.82 25.58
N PRO A 18 -2.53 -16.17 25.54
CA PRO A 18 -3.76 -16.76 24.99
C PRO A 18 -3.53 -17.32 23.59
N ALA A 19 -4.15 -18.46 23.24
CA ALA A 19 -4.02 -19.09 21.92
C ALA A 19 -4.34 -18.10 20.78
N GLU A 20 -5.31 -17.22 20.97
CA GLU A 20 -5.68 -16.15 20.02
C GLU A 20 -4.54 -15.16 19.72
N GLN A 21 -3.61 -14.93 20.66
CA GLN A 21 -2.45 -14.06 20.45
C GLN A 21 -1.31 -14.75 19.69
N ARG A 22 -1.29 -16.09 19.62
CA ARG A 22 -0.33 -16.87 18.83
C ARG A 22 -0.69 -16.88 17.35
N GLU A 23 -1.98 -16.87 17.01
CA GLU A 23 -2.45 -16.71 15.63
C GLU A 23 -2.47 -15.25 15.16
N ALA A 24 -2.41 -14.29 16.08
CA ALA A 24 -2.45 -12.88 15.76
C ALA A 24 -1.21 -12.43 14.98
N ARG A 25 -1.41 -11.91 13.77
CA ARG A 25 -0.31 -11.47 12.90
C ARG A 25 0.36 -10.20 13.44
N HIS A 26 1.67 -10.09 13.22
CA HIS A 26 2.44 -8.91 13.62
C HIS A 26 2.06 -7.71 12.73
N PRO A 27 1.77 -6.52 13.29
CA PRO A 27 1.33 -5.35 12.52
C PRO A 27 2.36 -4.88 11.49
N ALA A 28 3.65 -5.12 11.75
CA ALA A 28 4.72 -4.80 10.80
C ALA A 28 4.61 -5.60 9.49
N LEU A 29 4.20 -6.88 9.52
CA LEU A 29 4.01 -7.69 8.32
C LEU A 29 2.84 -7.17 7.48
N LEU A 30 1.78 -6.74 8.16
CA LEU A 30 0.62 -6.16 7.51
C LEU A 30 0.97 -4.84 6.81
N LEU A 31 1.77 -4.00 7.47
CA LEU A 31 2.29 -2.77 6.90
C LEU A 31 3.13 -3.03 5.65
N LEU A 32 4.06 -3.99 5.72
CA LEU A 32 4.95 -4.35 4.61
C LEU A 32 4.17 -4.91 3.42
N LEU A 33 3.19 -5.77 3.68
CA LEU A 33 2.36 -6.35 2.62
C LEU A 33 1.42 -5.32 2.01
N ALA A 34 0.83 -4.43 2.83
CA ALA A 34 -0.02 -3.35 2.34
C ALA A 34 0.77 -2.34 1.51
N SER A 35 1.98 -1.95 1.95
CA SER A 35 2.82 -1.04 1.19
C SER A 35 3.28 -1.65 -0.13
N LEU A 36 3.64 -2.95 -0.14
CA LEU A 36 4.01 -3.67 -1.36
C LEU A 36 2.83 -3.81 -2.32
N TRP A 37 1.64 -4.14 -1.80
CA TRP A 37 0.42 -4.25 -2.61
C TRP A 37 0.06 -2.90 -3.24
N LEU A 38 0.09 -1.82 -2.46
CA LEU A 38 -0.17 -0.47 -2.97
C LEU A 38 0.89 -0.02 -3.97
N ALA A 39 2.16 -0.35 -3.75
CA ALA A 39 3.24 -0.04 -4.68
C ALA A 39 3.10 -0.78 -6.01
N LEU A 40 2.79 -2.08 -5.99
CA LEU A 40 2.70 -2.88 -7.20
C LEU A 40 1.33 -2.75 -7.89
N ALA A 41 0.25 -3.09 -7.18
CA ALA A 41 -1.09 -3.13 -7.75
C ALA A 41 -1.78 -1.77 -7.75
N GLY A 42 -1.48 -0.89 -6.79
CA GLY A 42 -2.11 0.43 -6.68
C GLY A 42 -1.55 1.49 -7.64
N ASN A 43 -0.38 1.24 -8.22
CA ASN A 43 0.31 2.18 -9.14
C ASN A 43 0.27 1.71 -10.61
N THR A 44 -0.81 1.06 -11.04
CA THR A 44 -1.02 0.70 -12.45
C THR A 44 -0.87 1.88 -13.44
N PRO A 45 -1.30 3.13 -13.12
CA PRO A 45 -0.89 4.35 -13.82
C PRO A 45 0.59 4.44 -14.20
N LEU A 46 1.44 4.34 -13.19
CA LEU A 46 2.87 4.57 -13.32
C LEU A 46 3.49 3.46 -14.17
N TRP A 47 3.11 2.21 -13.93
CA TRP A 47 3.60 1.07 -14.71
C TRP A 47 3.22 1.15 -16.17
N ARG A 48 2.02 1.66 -16.48
CA ARG A 48 1.57 1.85 -17.86
C ARG A 48 2.40 2.90 -18.59
N GLU A 49 2.69 4.04 -17.95
CA GLU A 49 3.51 5.08 -18.58
C GLU A 49 4.96 4.63 -18.72
N LEU A 50 5.51 3.91 -17.73
CA LEU A 50 6.86 3.36 -17.80
C LEU A 50 7.00 2.34 -18.94
N ALA A 51 5.99 1.50 -19.16
CA ALA A 51 5.96 0.52 -20.25
C ALA A 51 5.81 1.14 -21.65
N ARG A 52 5.40 2.41 -21.75
CA ARG A 52 5.30 3.14 -23.03
C ARG A 52 6.62 3.78 -23.45
N LEU A 53 7.56 3.95 -22.53
CA LEU A 53 8.85 4.54 -22.84
C LEU A 53 9.70 3.54 -23.63
N PRO A 54 10.31 3.96 -24.76
CA PRO A 54 11.24 3.11 -25.50
C PRO A 54 12.50 2.93 -24.67
N MET A 55 12.62 1.79 -23.97
CA MET A 55 13.72 1.46 -23.07
C MET A 55 14.22 0.04 -23.32
N ASP A 56 15.51 -0.18 -23.11
CA ASP A 56 16.06 -1.53 -23.08
C ASP A 56 15.47 -2.33 -21.91
N ALA A 57 15.27 -3.64 -22.10
CA ALA A 57 14.64 -4.51 -21.11
C ALA A 57 15.33 -4.48 -19.73
N GLY A 58 16.67 -4.42 -19.70
CA GLY A 58 17.45 -4.32 -18.46
C GLY A 58 17.20 -3.02 -17.70
N SER A 59 17.17 -1.90 -18.42
CA SER A 59 16.87 -0.57 -17.86
C SER A 59 15.43 -0.50 -17.35
N PHE A 60 14.47 -1.04 -18.12
CA PHE A 60 13.07 -1.11 -17.72
C PHE A 60 12.90 -1.86 -16.40
N VAL A 61 13.49 -3.04 -16.25
CA VAL A 61 13.41 -3.84 -15.01
C VAL A 61 14.04 -3.08 -13.84
N TRP A 62 15.22 -2.49 -14.03
CA TRP A 62 15.91 -1.75 -12.98
C TRP A 62 15.11 -0.52 -12.52
N ILE A 63 14.63 0.30 -13.45
CA ILE A 63 13.84 1.50 -13.14
C ILE A 63 12.51 1.11 -12.47
N THR A 64 11.84 0.08 -12.98
CA THR A 64 10.60 -0.45 -12.39
C THR A 64 10.82 -0.87 -10.94
N LEU A 65 11.91 -1.61 -10.68
CA LEU A 65 12.28 -2.05 -9.35
C LEU A 65 12.59 -0.87 -8.43
N CYS A 66 13.34 0.13 -8.90
CA CYS A 66 13.64 1.34 -8.14
C CYS A 66 12.35 2.09 -7.75
N PHE A 67 11.42 2.30 -8.68
CA PHE A 67 10.13 2.94 -8.38
C PHE A 67 9.30 2.11 -7.38
N ALA A 68 9.23 0.79 -7.57
CA ALA A 68 8.45 -0.08 -6.69
C ALA A 68 8.99 -0.02 -5.25
N LEU A 69 10.30 -0.07 -5.09
CA LEU A 69 10.96 0.01 -3.78
C LEU A 69 10.83 1.40 -3.16
N LEU A 70 10.96 2.48 -3.93
CA LEU A 70 10.75 3.85 -3.43
C LEU A 70 9.33 4.06 -2.92
N ILE A 71 8.31 3.62 -3.67
CA ILE A 71 6.91 3.73 -3.27
C ILE A 71 6.63 2.87 -2.03
N THR A 72 7.15 1.64 -2.01
CA THR A 72 7.01 0.73 -0.86
C THR A 72 7.65 1.35 0.40
N ALA A 73 8.83 1.95 0.26
CA ALA A 73 9.54 2.61 1.36
C ALA A 73 8.80 3.87 1.85
N ALA A 74 8.32 4.71 0.93
CA ALA A 74 7.56 5.92 1.26
C ALA A 74 6.24 5.59 1.97
N LEU A 75 5.48 4.63 1.46
CA LEU A 75 4.24 4.15 2.09
C LEU A 75 4.53 3.45 3.42
N GLY A 76 5.60 2.65 3.50
CA GLY A 76 6.02 2.00 4.73
C GLY A 76 6.40 2.98 5.83
N LEU A 77 7.08 4.07 5.47
CA LEU A 77 7.42 5.18 6.38
C LEU A 77 6.15 5.92 6.83
N LEU A 78 5.23 6.23 5.92
CA LEU A 78 3.97 6.88 6.30
C LEU A 78 3.14 6.01 7.25
N LEU A 79 2.99 4.72 6.93
CA LEU A 79 2.23 3.78 7.73
C LEU A 79 2.89 3.46 9.07
N SER A 80 4.23 3.53 9.18
CA SER A 80 4.93 3.28 10.44
C SER A 80 4.69 4.38 11.46
N LEU A 81 4.55 5.63 10.98
CA LEU A 81 4.15 6.77 11.80
C LEU A 81 2.67 6.69 12.23
N LEU A 82 1.80 6.14 11.38
CA LEU A 82 0.36 5.99 11.63
C LEU A 82 -0.05 4.62 12.19
N ASN A 83 0.89 3.87 12.78
CA ASN A 83 0.70 2.48 13.24
C ASN A 83 -0.11 2.35 14.54
N TRP A 84 -1.30 2.96 14.61
CA TRP A 84 -2.32 2.69 15.62
C TRP A 84 -3.28 1.60 15.13
N PRO A 85 -3.81 0.72 16.00
CA PRO A 85 -4.50 -0.50 15.56
C PRO A 85 -5.81 -0.23 14.82
N TRP A 86 -6.53 0.84 15.20
CA TRP A 86 -7.74 1.28 14.52
C TRP A 86 -7.43 2.21 13.34
N LEU A 87 -6.48 3.14 13.55
CA LEU A 87 -6.09 4.10 12.53
C LEU A 87 -5.42 3.43 11.33
N LEU A 88 -4.55 2.44 11.55
CA LEU A 88 -3.82 1.72 10.52
C LEU A 88 -4.79 0.99 9.58
N LYS A 89 -5.78 0.28 10.13
CA LYS A 89 -6.80 -0.40 9.30
C LYS A 89 -7.58 0.62 8.47
N GLY A 90 -8.03 1.71 9.09
CA GLY A 90 -8.74 2.79 8.40
C GLY A 90 -7.91 3.44 7.30
N VAL A 91 -6.67 3.83 7.59
CA VAL A 91 -5.76 4.47 6.63
C VAL A 91 -5.50 3.53 5.47
N ILE A 92 -5.14 2.27 5.71
CA ILE A 92 -4.90 1.29 4.63
C ILE A 92 -6.14 1.13 3.76
N THR A 93 -7.34 1.05 4.35
CA THR A 93 -8.57 0.97 3.54
C THR A 93 -8.76 2.21 2.68
N VAL A 94 -8.58 3.41 3.22
CA VAL A 94 -8.67 4.65 2.43
C VAL A 94 -7.65 4.63 1.29
N LEU A 95 -6.40 4.25 1.56
CA LEU A 95 -5.35 4.17 0.53
C LEU A 95 -5.68 3.15 -0.58
N LEU A 96 -6.21 1.97 -0.23
CA LEU A 96 -6.63 0.95 -1.18
C LEU A 96 -7.77 1.44 -2.09
N TRP A 97 -8.75 2.13 -1.51
CA TRP A 97 -9.88 2.68 -2.26
C TRP A 97 -9.46 3.83 -3.18
N LEU A 98 -8.56 4.71 -2.73
CA LEU A 98 -7.99 5.76 -3.57
C LEU A 98 -7.18 5.19 -4.74
N ALA A 99 -6.38 4.14 -4.50
CA ALA A 99 -5.62 3.46 -5.54
C ALA A 99 -6.53 2.78 -6.58
N ALA A 100 -7.61 2.14 -6.14
CA ALA A 100 -8.61 1.55 -7.03
C ALA A 100 -9.32 2.62 -7.88
N LEU A 101 -9.70 3.75 -7.27
CA LEU A 101 -10.30 4.88 -7.96
C LEU A 101 -9.37 5.42 -9.06
N ASN A 102 -8.08 5.63 -8.76
CA ASN A 102 -7.10 6.09 -9.74
C ASN A 102 -6.91 5.10 -10.90
N SER A 103 -6.97 3.80 -10.59
CA SER A 103 -6.89 2.75 -11.61
C SER A 103 -8.12 2.77 -12.52
N VAL A 104 -9.33 2.93 -11.97
CA VAL A 104 -10.56 3.03 -12.79
C VAL A 104 -10.54 4.26 -13.69
N LEU A 105 -10.11 5.42 -13.17
CA LEU A 105 -10.05 6.66 -13.96
C LEU A 105 -9.07 6.54 -15.13
N LEU A 106 -7.89 5.95 -14.91
CA LEU A 106 -6.95 5.63 -15.99
C LEU A 106 -7.58 4.77 -17.10
N TRP A 107 -8.37 3.77 -16.73
CA TRP A 107 -9.01 2.86 -17.68
C TRP A 107 -10.12 3.54 -18.47
N SER A 108 -10.80 4.54 -17.90
CA SER A 108 -11.79 5.38 -18.61
C SER A 108 -11.19 6.35 -19.65
N GLY A 109 -9.86 6.35 -19.83
CA GLY A 109 -9.17 7.21 -20.79
C GLY A 109 -9.02 8.67 -20.34
N GLN A 110 -9.37 8.97 -19.09
CA GLN A 110 -9.22 10.29 -18.48
C GLN A 110 -7.89 10.38 -17.71
N ALA A 111 -7.32 11.59 -17.65
CA ALA A 111 -6.14 11.85 -16.84
C ALA A 111 -6.43 11.54 -15.37
N TYR A 112 -5.44 10.96 -14.70
CA TYR A 112 -5.39 10.60 -13.27
C TYR A 112 -5.97 11.69 -12.36
N LEU A 113 -6.36 11.36 -11.11
CA LEU A 113 -6.66 12.37 -10.08
C LEU A 113 -5.42 13.22 -9.84
N SER A 114 -5.34 14.28 -10.62
CA SER A 114 -4.30 15.28 -10.65
C SER A 114 -4.86 16.52 -9.95
N ALA A 115 -3.99 17.41 -9.48
CA ALA A 115 -4.40 18.64 -8.80
C ALA A 115 -5.35 19.52 -9.66
N SER A 116 -5.43 19.27 -10.98
CA SER A 116 -6.36 19.91 -11.92
C SER A 116 -7.75 19.28 -11.98
N ALA A 117 -7.96 18.07 -11.45
CA ALA A 117 -9.27 17.39 -11.41
C ALA A 117 -10.12 17.82 -10.20
N VAL A 118 -9.47 18.15 -9.07
CA VAL A 118 -10.13 18.63 -7.84
C VAL A 118 -11.01 19.87 -8.04
N PRO A 119 -10.59 20.93 -8.78
CA PRO A 119 -11.43 22.10 -9.01
C PRO A 119 -12.65 21.84 -9.91
N GLN A 120 -12.74 20.68 -10.60
CA GLN A 120 -13.89 20.32 -11.45
C GLN A 120 -15.08 19.80 -10.63
N GLY A 121 -14.85 19.52 -9.33
CA GLY A 121 -15.89 19.10 -8.40
C GLY A 121 -16.28 17.62 -8.51
N LEU A 122 -16.97 17.13 -7.48
CA LEU A 122 -17.44 15.73 -7.35
C LEU A 122 -18.31 15.29 -8.54
N SER A 123 -19.08 16.21 -9.12
CA SER A 123 -19.96 15.94 -10.26
C SER A 123 -19.18 15.57 -11.53
N ALA A 124 -18.03 16.20 -11.79
CA ALA A 124 -17.19 15.87 -12.93
C ALA A 124 -16.56 14.47 -12.77
N VAL A 125 -16.07 14.15 -11.58
CA VAL A 125 -15.53 12.81 -11.25
C VAL A 125 -16.62 11.74 -11.40
N LEU A 126 -17.83 12.00 -10.89
CA LEU A 126 -18.98 11.09 -11.04
C LEU A 126 -19.40 10.91 -12.51
N GLY A 127 -19.29 11.96 -13.33
CA GLY A 127 -19.51 11.88 -14.77
C GLY A 127 -18.48 11.00 -15.47
N GLN A 128 -17.21 11.11 -15.09
CA GLN A 128 -16.10 10.31 -15.65
C GLN A 128 -16.24 8.82 -15.30
N LEU A 129 -16.74 8.50 -14.10
CA LEU A 129 -16.99 7.12 -13.67
C LEU A 129 -18.15 6.42 -14.40
N ARG A 130 -18.98 7.16 -15.16
CA ARG A 130 -20.07 6.59 -15.97
C ARG A 130 -19.63 6.14 -17.37
N ALA A 131 -18.43 6.52 -17.81
CA ALA A 131 -17.90 6.15 -19.12
C ALA A 131 -17.54 4.64 -19.25
N PRO A 132 -16.85 4.01 -18.29
CA PRO A 132 -16.59 2.57 -18.34
C PRO A 132 -17.82 1.74 -17.95
N PRO A 133 -17.97 0.52 -18.47
CA PRO A 133 -19.07 -0.35 -18.09
C PRO A 133 -18.98 -0.74 -16.60
N LEU A 134 -20.12 -0.69 -15.90
CA LEU A 134 -20.24 -0.89 -14.45
C LEU A 134 -19.58 -2.18 -13.93
N TRP A 135 -19.59 -3.25 -14.72
CA TRP A 135 -18.98 -4.52 -14.32
C TRP A 135 -17.44 -4.46 -14.28
N GLN A 136 -16.80 -3.67 -15.17
CA GLN A 136 -15.34 -3.48 -15.15
C GLN A 136 -14.92 -2.64 -13.94
N VAL A 137 -15.66 -1.55 -13.68
CA VAL A 137 -15.48 -0.72 -12.49
C VAL A 137 -15.63 -1.59 -11.24
N GLY A 138 -16.71 -2.37 -11.16
CA GLY A 138 -16.95 -3.32 -10.09
C GLY A 138 -15.82 -4.31 -9.89
N LEU A 139 -15.27 -4.91 -10.96
CA LEU A 139 -14.15 -5.84 -10.89
C LEU A 139 -12.85 -5.19 -10.40
N VAL A 140 -12.50 -3.99 -10.89
CA VAL A 140 -11.28 -3.29 -10.47
C VAL A 140 -11.39 -2.87 -9.01
N PHE A 141 -12.55 -2.32 -8.59
CA PHE A 141 -12.81 -2.03 -7.18
C PHE A 141 -12.80 -3.29 -6.32
N ALA A 142 -13.36 -4.39 -6.83
CA ALA A 142 -13.37 -5.67 -6.13
C ALA A 142 -11.96 -6.20 -5.90
N ALA A 143 -11.13 -6.23 -6.96
CA ALA A 143 -9.79 -6.79 -6.91
C ALA A 143 -8.80 -5.91 -6.13
N LEU A 144 -8.82 -4.59 -6.35
CA LEU A 144 -7.82 -3.67 -5.80
C LEU A 144 -8.18 -3.11 -4.42
N ALA A 145 -9.48 -2.98 -4.11
CA ALA A 145 -9.94 -2.37 -2.86
C ALA A 145 -10.73 -3.33 -1.96
N LEU A 146 -11.81 -3.94 -2.45
CA LEU A 146 -12.70 -4.75 -1.59
C LEU A 146 -12.02 -6.02 -1.09
N ALA A 147 -11.39 -6.81 -1.97
CA ALA A 147 -10.71 -8.04 -1.58
C ALA A 147 -9.62 -7.81 -0.52
N PRO A 148 -8.64 -6.89 -0.72
CA PRO A 148 -7.64 -6.63 0.30
C PRO A 148 -8.23 -5.97 1.55
N SER A 149 -9.29 -5.18 1.44
CA SER A 149 -9.99 -4.61 2.61
C SER A 149 -10.67 -5.71 3.43
N LEU A 150 -11.48 -6.59 2.82
CA LEU A 150 -12.16 -7.68 3.51
C LEU A 150 -11.14 -8.58 4.22
N TRP A 151 -10.04 -8.90 3.55
CA TRP A 151 -8.95 -9.65 4.14
C TRP A 151 -8.31 -8.91 5.33
N LEU A 152 -8.06 -7.60 5.21
CA LEU A 152 -7.55 -6.75 6.30
C LEU A 152 -8.47 -6.72 7.54
N TRP A 153 -9.77 -6.69 7.32
CA TRP A 153 -10.77 -6.66 8.41
C TRP A 153 -10.92 -8.02 9.09
N GLN A 154 -10.68 -9.12 8.38
CA GLN A 154 -10.65 -10.48 8.94
C GLN A 154 -9.38 -10.76 9.77
N LEU A 155 -8.32 -9.98 9.62
CA LEU A 155 -7.06 -10.20 10.36
C LEU A 155 -7.16 -9.74 11.83
N SER A 156 -6.99 -10.68 12.74
CA SER A 156 -6.75 -10.43 14.17
C SER A 156 -5.34 -9.87 14.38
N LEU A 157 -5.26 -8.60 14.74
CA LEU A 157 -3.99 -7.91 15.01
C LEU A 157 -3.57 -8.13 16.47
N ARG A 158 -2.29 -8.48 16.67
CA ARG A 158 -1.74 -8.63 18.02
C ARG A 158 -1.79 -7.29 18.75
N ARG A 159 -2.43 -7.25 19.92
CA ARG A 159 -2.46 -6.05 20.77
C ARG A 159 -1.09 -5.87 21.42
N ILE A 160 -0.34 -4.89 20.93
CA ILE A 160 0.95 -4.49 21.49
C ILE A 160 0.72 -3.31 22.44
N ALA A 161 1.33 -3.34 23.61
CA ALA A 161 1.23 -2.26 24.59
C ALA A 161 1.78 -0.94 24.00
N PRO A 162 1.15 0.22 24.27
CA PRO A 162 1.58 1.52 23.75
C PRO A 162 3.09 1.85 23.94
N PRO A 163 3.72 1.58 25.09
CA PRO A 163 5.12 1.98 25.31
C PRO A 163 6.13 1.15 24.50
N ILE A 164 5.80 -0.10 24.16
CA ILE A 164 6.67 -0.96 23.33
C ILE A 164 6.49 -0.65 21.83
N ARG A 165 5.34 -0.09 21.46
CA ARG A 165 5.01 0.25 20.07
C ARG A 165 5.80 1.45 19.54
N LEU A 166 6.05 2.47 20.37
CA LEU A 166 6.79 3.68 19.95
C LEU A 166 8.22 3.37 19.43
N PRO A 167 9.09 2.66 20.18
CA PRO A 167 10.42 2.33 19.68
C PRO A 167 10.38 1.39 18.46
N GLN A 168 9.41 0.46 18.39
CA GLN A 168 9.21 -0.37 17.19
C GLN A 168 8.84 0.47 15.95
N ASN A 169 7.93 1.43 16.10
CA ASN A 169 7.53 2.32 15.01
C ASN A 169 8.70 3.19 14.55
N LEU A 170 9.48 3.72 15.50
CA LEU A 170 10.69 4.49 15.18
C LEU A 170 11.73 3.64 14.44
N LEU A 171 11.96 2.40 14.88
CA LEU A 171 12.88 1.49 14.21
C LEU A 171 12.42 1.14 12.79
N LEU A 172 11.12 0.91 12.60
CA LEU A 172 10.53 0.71 11.27
C LEU A 172 10.65 1.96 10.40
N ALA A 173 10.39 3.15 10.96
CA ALA A 173 10.54 4.42 10.25
C ALA A 173 11.99 4.64 9.81
N LEU A 174 12.97 4.38 10.68
CA LEU A 174 14.39 4.44 10.35
C LEU A 174 14.78 3.43 9.27
N LEU A 175 14.27 2.20 9.35
CA LEU A 175 14.50 1.17 8.32
C LEU A 175 13.97 1.62 6.97
N PHE A 176 12.72 2.10 6.90
CA PHE A 176 12.14 2.58 5.64
C PHE A 176 12.83 3.83 5.12
N THR A 177 13.28 4.72 6.00
CA THR A 177 14.08 5.90 5.63
C THR A 177 15.41 5.47 5.02
N GLY A 178 16.09 4.52 5.65
CA GLY A 178 17.35 3.96 5.15
C GLY A 178 17.17 3.25 3.81
N LEU A 179 16.10 2.48 3.65
CA LEU A 179 15.75 1.84 2.38
C LEU A 179 15.49 2.88 1.29
N LEU A 180 14.73 3.94 1.59
CA LEU A 180 14.44 5.02 0.67
C LEU A 180 15.72 5.72 0.21
N ALA A 181 16.61 6.07 1.15
CA ALA A 181 17.90 6.69 0.85
C ALA A 181 18.81 5.77 0.01
N ALA A 182 18.88 4.47 0.35
CA ALA A 182 19.69 3.51 -0.37
C ALA A 182 19.21 3.31 -1.81
N VAL A 183 17.91 3.13 -2.00
CA VAL A 183 17.31 2.94 -3.34
C VAL A 183 17.44 4.22 -4.16
N TRP A 184 17.21 5.40 -3.55
CA TRP A 184 17.42 6.67 -4.22
C TRP A 184 18.88 6.81 -4.68
N PHE A 185 19.85 6.54 -3.81
CA PHE A 185 21.26 6.67 -4.15
C PHE A 185 21.69 5.66 -5.24
N ALA A 186 21.20 4.43 -5.17
CA ALA A 186 21.49 3.39 -6.18
C ALA A 186 20.82 3.70 -7.54
N GLY A 187 19.58 4.20 -7.51
CA GLY A 187 18.79 4.49 -8.71
C GLY A 187 19.01 5.87 -9.32
N ARG A 188 19.71 6.79 -8.62
CA ARG A 188 19.79 8.22 -9.00
C ARG A 188 20.20 8.43 -10.45
N ASN A 189 21.17 7.69 -10.96
CA ASN A 189 21.70 7.87 -12.32
C ASN A 189 20.67 7.50 -13.40
N ALA A 190 19.80 6.54 -13.11
CA ALA A 190 18.73 6.11 -14.02
C ALA A 190 17.46 6.96 -13.86
N LEU A 191 17.17 7.41 -12.64
CA LEU A 191 15.94 8.16 -12.32
C LEU A 191 16.05 9.66 -12.63
N LEU A 192 17.20 10.28 -12.40
CA LEU A 192 17.40 11.74 -12.58
C LEU A 192 17.04 12.21 -13.99
N PRO A 193 17.52 11.57 -15.08
CA PRO A 193 17.17 11.98 -16.44
C PRO A 193 15.66 11.89 -16.70
N LEU A 194 15.01 10.82 -16.23
CA LEU A 194 13.57 10.59 -16.41
C LEU A 194 12.71 11.61 -15.66
N LEU A 195 13.15 12.00 -14.46
CA LEU A 195 12.48 13.00 -13.63
C LEU A 195 12.68 14.42 -14.16
N GLN A 196 13.81 14.69 -14.82
CA GLN A 196 14.11 15.99 -15.43
C GLN A 196 13.36 16.21 -16.74
N ASP A 197 13.19 15.17 -17.56
CA ASP A 197 12.51 15.28 -18.85
C ASP A 197 11.00 15.49 -18.71
N GLN A 198 10.37 14.94 -17.66
CA GLN A 198 8.93 15.11 -17.43
C GLN A 198 8.58 15.37 -15.95
N PRO A 199 8.22 16.60 -15.55
CA PRO A 199 7.88 16.93 -14.16
C PRO A 199 6.56 16.31 -13.65
N ARG A 200 5.86 15.52 -14.47
CA ARG A 200 4.54 14.93 -14.15
C ARG A 200 4.59 13.59 -13.41
N TRP A 201 5.76 12.98 -13.22
CA TRP A 201 5.85 11.67 -12.55
C TRP A 201 5.32 11.68 -11.11
N LEU A 202 5.48 12.80 -10.38
CA LEU A 202 4.94 12.95 -9.03
C LEU A 202 3.41 12.94 -8.99
N GLU A 203 2.74 13.32 -10.09
CA GLU A 203 1.27 13.29 -10.21
C GLU A 203 0.74 11.87 -10.51
N LEU A 204 1.62 10.98 -10.99
CA LEU A 204 1.27 9.58 -11.31
C LEU A 204 1.34 8.67 -10.09
N VAL A 205 2.12 9.05 -9.06
CA VAL A 205 2.28 8.23 -7.85
C VAL A 205 1.01 8.29 -7.01
N SER A 206 0.24 7.22 -7.09
CA SER A 206 -0.94 7.02 -6.25
C SER A 206 -0.51 6.38 -4.92
N PRO A 207 -0.97 6.86 -3.75
CA PRO A 207 -2.03 7.85 -3.50
C PRO A 207 -1.51 9.27 -3.16
N PHE A 208 -0.20 9.52 -3.28
CA PHE A 208 0.40 10.82 -2.95
C PHE A 208 -0.17 11.95 -3.81
N ASN A 209 -0.50 11.67 -5.06
CA ASN A 209 -1.19 12.59 -5.96
C ASN A 209 -2.50 13.15 -5.37
N THR A 210 -3.31 12.30 -4.74
CA THR A 210 -4.63 12.64 -4.21
C THR A 210 -4.49 13.39 -2.88
N LEU A 211 -3.50 13.03 -2.06
CA LEU A 211 -3.20 13.74 -0.81
C LEU A 211 -2.68 15.15 -1.09
N LEU A 212 -1.83 15.33 -2.11
CA LEU A 212 -1.33 16.64 -2.52
C LEU A 212 -2.44 17.50 -3.15
N SER A 213 -3.37 16.89 -3.88
CA SER A 213 -4.48 17.62 -4.50
C SER A 213 -5.52 18.12 -3.49
N LEU A 214 -5.71 17.43 -2.37
CA LEU A 214 -6.62 17.84 -1.28
C LEU A 214 -6.07 18.96 -0.39
N ARG A 215 -4.77 19.27 -0.49
CA ARG A 215 -4.11 20.31 0.31
C ARG A 215 -4.28 21.73 -0.27
N ARG A 216 -4.77 21.87 -1.50
CA ARG A 216 -5.01 23.15 -2.17
C ARG A 216 -6.49 23.51 -2.14
#